data_AF-A0AAV2HG35-F1
#
_entry.id   AF-A0AAV2HG35-F1
#
_cell.length_a   1.000
_cell.length_b   1.000
_cell.length_c   1.000
_cell.angle_alpha   90.00
_cell.angle_beta   90.00
_cell.angle_gamma   90.00
#
_symmetry.space_group_name_H-M   'P 1'
#
loop_
_entity.id
_entity.type
_entity.pdbx_description
1 polymer ?
#
loop_
_entity_poly.entity_id
_entity_poly.type
_entity_poly.pdbx_seq_one_letter_code
_entity_poly.pdbx_strand_id
1 'polypeptide(L)'
;MMGFCYFYLTAILGSLLLGNEGASVVFTAQPTFVMDGFNQPLSLRCSLDNNRKDKDREIQSIFITRGLTRALQNEAVAYIKPGENATAKADLGFINVTGLLNHKDTAGQGYLNVEWKEPSAKQAAVYECKLETALGTKNANLNIKHVVPDNK
;
A
#
# COMPACT_ATOMS: atom_id res chain seq x y z
N MET A 1 48.54 -23.53 30.22
CA MET A 1 47.53 -22.44 30.27
C MET A 1 46.90 -22.37 28.88
N MET A 2 45.99 -23.30 28.58
CA MET A 2 44.52 -23.13 28.64
C MET A 2 44.03 -21.88 27.92
N GLY A 3 43.68 -22.08 26.64
CA GLY A 3 43.04 -21.11 25.78
C GLY A 3 41.51 -21.13 25.90
N PHE A 4 40.89 -20.05 25.46
CA PHE A 4 39.45 -19.92 25.29
C PHE A 4 39.19 -19.27 23.92
N CYS A 5 38.83 -20.09 22.93
CA CYS A 5 38.21 -19.62 21.69
C CYS A 5 36.71 -19.45 21.95
N TYR A 6 36.23 -18.21 21.98
CA TYR A 6 34.81 -17.91 21.93
C TYR A 6 34.33 -17.98 20.48
N PHE A 7 33.57 -19.02 20.15
CA PHE A 7 32.77 -19.07 18.93
C PHE A 7 31.41 -18.42 19.21
N TYR A 8 31.17 -17.25 18.60
CA TYR A 8 29.84 -16.65 18.54
C TYR A 8 28.99 -17.43 17.53
N LEU A 9 28.04 -18.22 18.04
CA LEU A 9 27.03 -18.89 17.24
C LEU A 9 25.85 -17.91 17.05
N THR A 10 25.87 -17.10 15.99
CA THR A 10 24.70 -16.30 15.61
C THR A 10 23.69 -17.22 14.91
N ALA A 11 22.62 -17.57 15.61
CA ALA A 11 21.47 -18.23 15.02
C ALA A 11 20.79 -17.27 14.03
N ILE A 12 20.95 -17.54 12.74
CA ILE A 12 20.17 -16.87 11.69
C ILE A 12 18.77 -17.46 11.76
N LEU A 13 17.83 -16.73 12.34
CA LEU A 13 16.40 -16.99 12.16
C LEU A 13 16.07 -16.76 10.68
N GLY A 14 16.17 -17.83 9.90
CA GLY A 14 15.68 -17.88 8.54
C GLY A 14 14.15 -17.83 8.58
N SER A 15 13.59 -16.66 8.30
CA SER A 15 12.18 -16.53 7.99
C SER A 15 11.87 -17.39 6.76
N LEU A 16 11.16 -18.51 6.96
CA LEU A 16 10.55 -19.28 5.88
C LEU A 16 9.52 -18.38 5.18
N LEU A 17 9.93 -17.76 4.08
CA LEU A 17 8.99 -17.23 3.11
C LEU A 17 8.41 -18.43 2.35
N LEU A 18 7.24 -18.89 2.79
CA LEU A 18 6.36 -19.71 1.94
C LEU A 18 6.00 -18.85 0.73
N GLY A 19 6.72 -19.07 -0.37
CA GLY A 19 6.47 -18.42 -1.64
C GLY A 19 5.12 -18.84 -2.18
N ASN A 20 4.10 -18.02 -1.97
CA ASN A 20 2.85 -18.14 -2.70
C ASN A 20 3.12 -17.71 -4.16
N GLU A 21 3.17 -18.69 -5.05
CA GLU A 21 3.17 -18.48 -6.49
C GLU A 21 1.78 -18.02 -6.94
N GLY A 22 1.51 -16.73 -6.85
CA GLY A 22 0.38 -16.05 -7.46
C GLY A 22 0.66 -14.55 -7.57
N ALA A 23 -0.10 -13.83 -8.39
CA ALA A 23 0.08 -12.40 -8.60
C ALA A 23 0.27 -11.63 -7.27
N SER A 24 1.33 -10.81 -7.19
CA SER A 24 1.67 -10.03 -6.00
C SER A 24 1.08 -8.62 -6.12
N VAL A 25 0.64 -8.03 -5.01
CA VAL A 25 0.18 -6.63 -4.97
C VAL A 25 1.36 -5.77 -4.54
N VAL A 26 1.61 -4.70 -5.29
CA VAL A 26 2.57 -3.66 -4.95
C VAL A 26 1.81 -2.50 -4.37
N PHE A 27 2.12 -2.13 -3.13
CA PHE A 27 1.53 -0.98 -2.47
C PHE A 27 2.62 -0.07 -1.92
N THR A 28 2.73 1.13 -2.49
CA THR A 28 3.80 2.09 -2.19
C THR A 28 3.23 3.42 -1.70
N ALA A 29 4.06 4.15 -0.96
CA ALA A 29 3.77 5.48 -0.46
C ALA A 29 4.96 6.42 -0.69
N GLN A 30 4.67 7.68 -1.03
CA GLN A 30 5.66 8.74 -1.07
C GLN A 30 5.04 10.09 -0.64
N PRO A 31 5.58 10.73 0.42
CA PRO A 31 6.52 10.20 1.40
C PRO A 31 5.94 9.04 2.23
N THR A 32 6.78 8.37 3.03
CA THR A 32 6.36 7.30 3.96
C THR A 32 5.97 7.82 5.35
N PHE A 33 5.92 9.15 5.51
CA PHE A 33 5.54 9.84 6.74
C PHE A 33 4.85 11.16 6.42
N VAL A 34 4.10 11.68 7.39
CA VAL A 34 3.53 13.02 7.39
C VAL A 34 4.06 13.78 8.61
N MET A 35 4.15 15.10 8.49
CA MET A 35 4.67 15.99 9.52
C MET A 35 3.91 17.29 9.47
N ASP A 36 3.50 17.81 10.62
CA ASP A 36 2.80 19.09 10.69
C ASP A 36 3.68 20.22 10.11
N GLY A 37 3.10 21.04 9.23
CA GLY A 37 3.81 22.11 8.53
C GLY A 37 4.66 21.66 7.34
N PHE A 38 4.63 20.38 6.97
CA PHE A 38 5.31 19.85 5.78
C PHE A 38 4.36 19.74 4.59
N ASN A 39 4.53 20.60 3.59
CA ASN A 39 3.62 20.73 2.45
C ASN A 39 3.94 19.79 1.27
N GLN A 40 4.56 18.63 1.51
CA GLN A 40 4.76 17.67 0.43
C GLN A 40 3.49 16.84 0.23
N PRO A 41 3.04 16.66 -1.03
CA PRO A 41 1.93 15.77 -1.31
C PRO A 41 2.21 14.35 -0.81
N LEU A 42 1.21 13.72 -0.21
CA LEU A 42 1.23 12.29 0.13
C LEU A 42 0.56 11.52 -1.00
N SER A 43 1.30 10.65 -1.67
CA SER A 43 0.77 9.76 -2.70
C SER A 43 0.87 8.31 -2.26
N LEU A 44 -0.24 7.57 -2.38
CA LEU A 44 -0.32 6.13 -2.19
C LEU A 44 -0.66 5.49 -3.53
N ARG A 45 0.08 4.47 -3.94
CA ARG A 45 -0.17 3.75 -5.19
C ARG A 45 -0.28 2.27 -4.95
N CYS A 46 -1.43 1.71 -5.30
CA CYS A 46 -1.63 0.28 -5.34
C CYS A 46 -1.72 -0.23 -6.78
N SER A 47 -0.98 -1.29 -7.09
CA SER A 47 -1.01 -1.94 -8.40
C SER A 47 -0.70 -3.43 -8.29
N LEU A 48 -0.94 -4.16 -9.37
CA LEU A 48 -0.42 -5.52 -9.53
C LEU A 48 1.09 -5.49 -9.80
N ASP A 49 1.83 -6.51 -9.35
CA ASP A 49 3.23 -6.72 -9.70
C ASP A 49 3.34 -7.23 -11.14
N ASN A 50 4.19 -6.56 -11.92
CA ASN A 50 4.42 -6.83 -13.32
C ASN A 50 5.35 -8.04 -13.58
N ASN A 51 6.07 -8.52 -12.56
CA ASN A 51 7.14 -9.49 -12.77
C ASN A 51 6.68 -10.92 -13.04
N ARG A 52 5.37 -11.20 -13.10
CA ARG A 52 4.85 -12.56 -13.36
C ARG A 52 4.10 -12.65 -14.68
N LYS A 53 4.36 -13.74 -15.42
CA LYS A 53 3.63 -14.16 -16.64
C LYS A 53 2.22 -14.70 -16.31
N ASP A 54 1.64 -14.28 -15.19
CA ASP A 54 0.40 -14.84 -14.69
C ASP A 54 -0.75 -14.41 -15.60
N LYS A 55 -1.61 -15.38 -15.91
CA LYS A 55 -2.83 -15.21 -16.70
C LYS A 55 -3.93 -14.46 -15.90
N ASP A 56 -3.61 -14.03 -14.69
CA ASP A 56 -4.49 -13.37 -13.72
C ASP A 56 -4.64 -11.87 -13.98
N ARG A 57 -4.75 -11.49 -15.25
CA ARG A 57 -4.72 -10.09 -15.67
C ARG A 57 -6.06 -9.40 -15.52
N GLU A 58 -7.16 -10.07 -15.19
CA GLU A 58 -8.42 -9.34 -15.03
C GLU A 58 -8.58 -8.88 -13.58
N ILE A 59 -8.27 -7.60 -13.36
CA ILE A 59 -8.50 -6.95 -12.07
C ILE A 59 -9.97 -6.52 -12.04
N GLN A 60 -10.72 -7.09 -11.11
CA GLN A 60 -12.13 -6.82 -10.89
C GLN A 60 -12.36 -5.61 -9.99
N SER A 61 -11.40 -5.26 -9.14
CA SER A 61 -11.48 -4.06 -8.31
C SER A 61 -10.13 -3.78 -7.63
N ILE A 62 -9.94 -2.52 -7.24
CA ILE A 62 -8.88 -2.12 -6.30
C ILE A 62 -9.52 -1.22 -5.25
N PHE A 63 -9.21 -1.48 -3.99
CA PHE A 63 -9.64 -0.70 -2.84
C PHE A 63 -8.42 -0.29 -2.01
N ILE A 64 -8.42 0.94 -1.52
CA ILE A 64 -7.51 1.40 -0.48
C ILE A 64 -8.36 1.73 0.76
N THR A 65 -8.02 1.10 1.87
CA THR A 65 -8.64 1.35 3.18
C THR A 65 -7.61 1.91 4.16
N ARG A 66 -8.09 2.67 5.13
CA ARG A 66 -7.31 3.28 6.21
C ARG A 66 -7.77 2.69 7.55
N GLY A 67 -6.85 2.07 8.28
CA GLY A 67 -7.09 1.56 9.62
C GLY A 67 -7.07 2.68 10.65
N LEU A 68 -8.16 2.85 11.39
CA LEU A 68 -8.28 3.85 12.45
C LEU A 68 -7.93 3.24 13.82
N THR A 69 -6.99 3.86 14.53
CA THR A 69 -6.36 3.37 15.79
C THR A 69 -7.32 3.13 16.95
N ARG A 70 -8.57 3.60 16.89
CA ARG A 70 -9.49 3.54 18.03
C ARG A 70 -10.56 2.44 17.97
N ALA A 71 -10.76 1.74 16.85
CA ALA A 71 -11.93 0.83 16.77
C ALA A 71 -11.91 -0.31 15.74
N LEU A 72 -10.77 -0.78 15.21
CA LEU A 72 -10.75 -1.82 14.15
C LEU A 72 -11.62 -1.47 12.91
N GLN A 73 -12.00 -0.19 12.77
CA GLN A 73 -12.80 0.28 11.66
C GLN A 73 -11.85 0.63 10.52
N ASN A 74 -11.94 -0.17 9.45
CA ASN A 74 -11.30 0.14 8.19
C ASN A 74 -12.21 1.13 7.45
N GLU A 75 -11.74 2.37 7.32
CA GLU A 75 -12.39 3.38 6.52
C GLU A 75 -12.03 3.17 5.04
N ALA A 76 -13.01 3.13 4.15
CA ALA A 76 -12.75 3.11 2.73
C ALA A 76 -12.25 4.49 2.28
N VAL A 77 -11.04 4.56 1.72
CA VAL A 77 -10.44 5.82 1.26
C VAL A 77 -10.73 6.06 -0.20
N ALA A 78 -10.47 5.06 -1.04
CA ALA A 78 -10.66 5.13 -2.47
C ALA A 78 -10.92 3.75 -3.06
N TYR A 79 -11.55 3.72 -4.22
CA TYR A 79 -11.76 2.49 -4.96
C TYR A 79 -11.88 2.73 -6.47
N ILE A 80 -11.75 1.65 -7.23
CA ILE A 80 -12.09 1.60 -8.66
C ILE A 80 -12.68 0.23 -8.99
N LYS A 81 -13.69 0.22 -9.87
CA LYS A 81 -14.41 -0.97 -10.37
C LYS A 81 -14.60 -0.90 -11.89
N PRO A 82 -14.87 -2.04 -12.57
CA PRO A 82 -15.12 -2.08 -13.99
C PRO A 82 -16.27 -1.17 -14.39
N GLY A 83 -16.04 -0.31 -15.38
CA GLY A 83 -17.04 0.66 -15.84
C GLY A 83 -17.21 1.89 -14.94
N GLU A 84 -16.46 2.00 -13.84
CA GLU A 84 -16.48 3.16 -12.94
C GLU A 84 -15.15 3.93 -13.00
N ASN A 85 -15.21 5.24 -12.78
CA ASN A 85 -14.02 6.05 -12.55
C ASN A 85 -13.47 5.79 -11.15
N ALA A 86 -12.15 5.96 -10.99
CA ALA A 86 -11.53 5.94 -9.67
C ALA A 86 -12.17 7.01 -8.77
N THR A 87 -12.60 6.59 -7.57
CA THR A 87 -13.50 7.40 -6.74
C THR A 87 -13.01 7.48 -5.31
N ALA A 88 -13.00 8.69 -4.76
CA ALA A 88 -12.78 8.99 -3.35
C ALA A 88 -13.99 8.59 -2.49
N LYS A 89 -13.73 8.02 -1.31
CA LYS A 89 -14.74 7.71 -0.29
C LYS A 89 -14.50 8.43 1.04
N ALA A 90 -13.27 8.82 1.33
CA ALA A 90 -12.88 9.63 2.49
C ALA A 90 -12.20 10.93 2.06
N ASP A 91 -12.03 11.84 3.01
CA ASP A 91 -11.24 13.08 2.84
C ASP A 91 -11.67 13.94 1.62
N LEU A 92 -12.98 13.96 1.34
CA LEU A 92 -13.56 14.61 0.16
C LEU A 92 -13.13 16.09 0.07
N GLY A 93 -12.70 16.51 -1.12
CA GLY A 93 -12.21 17.86 -1.40
C GLY A 93 -10.71 18.07 -1.20
N PHE A 94 -10.01 17.14 -0.54
CA PHE A 94 -8.57 17.23 -0.27
C PHE A 94 -7.74 16.14 -0.93
N ILE A 95 -8.40 15.19 -1.60
CA ILE A 95 -7.74 14.08 -2.29
C ILE A 95 -8.02 14.10 -3.78
N ASN A 96 -7.01 13.70 -4.54
CA ASN A 96 -7.13 13.35 -5.93
C ASN A 96 -6.99 11.83 -6.06
N VAL A 97 -7.96 11.19 -6.72
CA VAL A 97 -7.93 9.75 -6.96
C VAL A 97 -7.87 9.51 -8.46
N THR A 98 -6.84 8.80 -8.91
CA THR A 98 -6.72 8.33 -10.28
C THR A 98 -6.54 6.83 -10.29
N GLY A 99 -6.94 6.19 -11.36
CA GLY A 99 -6.84 4.74 -11.44
C GLY A 99 -7.27 4.25 -12.79
N LEU A 100 -6.87 3.03 -13.08
CA LEU A 100 -7.24 2.32 -14.28
C LEU A 100 -7.42 0.86 -13.89
N LEU A 101 -8.47 0.21 -14.37
CA LEU A 101 -8.54 -1.25 -14.41
C LEU A 101 -8.23 -1.67 -15.83
N ASN A 102 -7.41 -2.71 -15.98
CA ASN A 102 -6.76 -3.13 -17.22
C ASN A 102 -7.57 -2.84 -18.50
N HIS A 103 -6.98 -2.05 -19.40
CA HIS A 103 -7.42 -2.04 -20.80
C HIS A 103 -6.76 -3.22 -21.52
N LYS A 104 -7.56 -4.02 -22.24
CA LYS A 104 -7.11 -5.22 -22.97
C LYS A 104 -5.95 -4.95 -23.95
N ASP A 105 -5.73 -3.70 -24.35
CA ASP A 105 -4.85 -3.34 -25.46
C ASP A 105 -3.61 -2.51 -25.08
N THR A 106 -3.41 -2.20 -23.80
CA THR A 106 -2.22 -1.45 -23.36
C THR A 106 -1.57 -2.15 -22.19
N ALA A 107 -0.23 -2.21 -22.18
CA ALA A 107 0.59 -2.70 -21.08
C ALA A 107 0.40 -1.94 -19.73
N GLY A 108 -0.59 -1.05 -19.65
CA GLY A 108 -1.01 -0.37 -18.43
C GLY A 108 -1.75 -1.32 -17.51
N GLN A 109 -1.01 -1.86 -16.55
CA GLN A 109 -1.57 -2.68 -15.49
C GLN A 109 -2.52 -1.88 -14.61
N GLY A 110 -3.59 -2.51 -14.15
CA GLY A 110 -4.54 -1.83 -13.30
C GLY A 110 -3.90 -1.33 -12.01
N TYR A 111 -4.23 -0.09 -11.67
CA TYR A 111 -3.71 0.62 -10.52
C TYR A 111 -4.77 1.56 -9.93
N LEU A 112 -4.57 1.91 -8.68
CA LEU A 112 -5.29 2.97 -7.98
C LEU A 112 -4.26 3.85 -7.26
N ASN A 113 -4.33 5.15 -7.50
CA ASN A 113 -3.48 6.16 -6.92
C ASN A 113 -4.34 7.14 -6.12
N VAL A 114 -3.91 7.43 -4.89
CA VAL A 114 -4.55 8.40 -4.01
C VAL A 114 -3.52 9.45 -3.62
N GLU A 115 -3.81 10.71 -3.87
CA GLU A 115 -2.91 11.82 -3.57
C GLU A 115 -3.61 12.85 -2.70
N TRP A 116 -3.03 13.14 -1.53
CA TRP A 116 -3.37 14.30 -0.72
C TRP A 116 -2.36 15.40 -1.04
N LYS A 117 -2.84 16.56 -1.52
CA LYS A 117 -1.94 17.70 -1.82
C LYS A 117 -1.34 18.31 -0.56
N GLU A 118 -2.13 18.36 0.51
CA GLU A 118 -1.77 18.94 1.80
C GLU A 118 -2.12 17.92 2.89
N PRO A 119 -1.31 16.86 3.06
CA PRO A 119 -1.57 15.85 4.08
C PRO A 119 -1.40 16.41 5.49
N SER A 120 -2.13 15.84 6.44
CA SER A 120 -2.07 16.20 7.86
C SER A 120 -1.77 14.97 8.71
N ALA A 121 -1.62 15.15 10.03
CA ALA A 121 -1.50 14.04 10.98
C ALA A 121 -2.65 13.00 10.88
N LYS A 122 -3.81 13.35 10.31
CA LYS A 122 -4.93 12.43 10.07
C LYS A 122 -4.61 11.33 9.06
N GLN A 123 -3.65 11.56 8.17
CA GLN A 123 -3.19 10.58 7.18
C GLN A 123 -2.09 9.65 7.74
N ALA A 124 -1.64 9.85 8.98
CA ALA A 124 -0.77 8.89 9.64
C ALA A 124 -1.57 7.68 10.14
N ALA A 125 -1.55 6.60 9.38
CA ALA A 125 -2.31 5.38 9.66
C ALA A 125 -1.67 4.16 8.99
N VAL A 126 -2.18 2.98 9.34
CA VAL A 126 -1.95 1.75 8.57
C VAL A 126 -2.96 1.73 7.43
N TYR A 127 -2.49 1.62 6.20
CA TYR A 127 -3.31 1.48 5.02
C TYR A 127 -3.22 0.05 4.50
N GLU A 128 -4.34 -0.46 3.99
CA GLU A 128 -4.41 -1.72 3.27
C GLU A 128 -4.83 -1.43 1.83
N CYS A 129 -4.12 -2.01 0.87
CA CYS A 129 -4.62 -2.17 -0.47
C CYS A 129 -5.18 -3.58 -0.62
N LYS A 130 -6.42 -3.66 -1.12
CA LYS A 130 -7.09 -4.89 -1.52
C LYS A 130 -7.31 -4.87 -3.04
N LEU A 131 -6.78 -5.86 -3.72
CA LEU A 131 -6.95 -6.08 -5.16
C LEU A 131 -7.72 -7.38 -5.37
N GLU A 132 -8.82 -7.33 -6.11
CA GLU A 132 -9.63 -8.51 -6.42
C GLU A 132 -9.46 -8.91 -7.88
N THR A 133 -9.22 -10.19 -8.11
CA THR A 133 -9.18 -10.81 -9.44
C THR A 133 -10.15 -11.99 -9.50
N ALA A 134 -10.34 -12.56 -10.69
CA ALA A 134 -11.13 -13.77 -10.85
C ALA A 134 -10.60 -14.98 -10.03
N LEU A 135 -9.31 -14.98 -9.66
CA LEU A 135 -8.71 -16.06 -8.86
C LEU A 135 -8.76 -15.81 -7.34
N GLY A 136 -9.20 -14.61 -6.92
CA GLY A 136 -9.37 -14.27 -5.52
C GLY A 136 -8.80 -12.90 -5.16
N THR A 137 -8.63 -12.69 -3.86
CA THR A 137 -8.18 -11.43 -3.30
C THR A 137 -6.69 -11.47 -2.95
N LYS A 138 -5.99 -10.37 -3.22
CA LYS A 138 -4.61 -10.12 -2.79
C LYS A 138 -4.55 -8.81 -2.02
N ASN A 139 -3.79 -8.78 -0.94
CA ASN A 139 -3.66 -7.61 -0.08
C ASN A 139 -2.20 -7.22 0.13
N ALA A 140 -1.95 -5.94 0.34
CA ALA A 140 -0.68 -5.40 0.82
C ALA A 140 -0.94 -4.29 1.82
N ASN A 141 -0.05 -4.12 2.80
CA ASN A 141 -0.19 -3.11 3.85
C ASN A 141 0.99 -2.14 3.83
N LEU A 142 0.73 -0.88 4.18
CA LEU A 142 1.77 0.12 4.44
C LEU A 142 1.41 0.92 5.68
N ASN A 143 2.42 1.51 6.33
CA ASN A 143 2.24 2.32 7.52
C ASN A 143 2.82 3.72 7.29
N ILE A 144 1.96 4.74 7.35
CA ILE A 144 2.36 6.15 7.29
C ILE A 144 2.53 6.65 8.72
N LYS A 145 3.75 7.09 9.03
CA LYS A 145 4.07 7.60 10.38
C LYS A 145 3.78 9.09 10.48
N HIS A 146 3.31 9.53 11.64
CA HIS A 146 3.35 10.95 12.01
C HIS A 146 4.72 11.24 12.65
N VAL A 147 5.43 12.24 12.14
CA VAL A 147 6.70 12.71 12.70
C VAL A 147 6.49 14.08 13.31
N VAL A 148 6.88 14.24 14.57
CA VAL A 148 6.90 15.54 15.26
C VAL A 148 8.35 16.04 15.25
N PRO A 149 8.64 17.25 14.74
CA PRO A 149 9.98 17.81 14.79
C PRO A 149 10.45 17.99 16.24
N ASP A 150 11.67 17.54 16.55
CA ASP A 150 12.33 17.89 17.81
C ASP A 150 12.73 19.37 17.77
N ASN A 151 11.99 20.24 18.46
CA ASN A 151 12.39 21.62 18.71
C ASN A 151 13.49 21.63 19.79
N LYS A 152 14.76 21.52 19.38
CA LYS A 152 15.92 21.74 20.26
C LYS A 152 16.46 23.15 20.11
#